data_AF-A0A9X5IM03-F1
#
_entry.id   AF-A0A9X5IM03-F1
#
_cell.length_a   1.000
_cell.length_b   1.000
_cell.length_c   1.000
_cell.angle_alpha   90.00
_cell.angle_beta   90.00
_cell.angle_gamma   90.00
#
_symmetry.space_group_name_H-M   'P 1'
#
loop_
_entity.id
_entity.type
_entity.pdbx_description
1 polymer ?
#
loop_
_entity_poly.entity_id
_entity_poly.type
_entity_poly.pdbx_seq_one_letter_code
_entity_poly.pdbx_strand_id
1 'polypeptide(L)'
;MLHHSQAMSLDDIYLEDIPHIIHPDTAAGDLAATALPNRIIQEWNLPQGYTRFVSRYQPFHWQHPWMAYRDALEDIKSGKLVLLRKNITGHAISGVLTTSGDLRNDLPLFLHIRLSHLLFRQLKRPEYHVRPAAPAQHAQAAKTINSKAVGRLLAAGGIYNGNIEGFHQTAQQLGGDAPAGYNQVMDNKGLIIAGASVAAGLGLGRLGAASELNNLHVLGKVEGEYSMIKPGPLPKELAETFSSGTYKEITLSTDTSFYRGGIEGRPLGQFFGYERPQGVLQTRIDKALLPKWPNGSESPLDSYHEIQIPAGTKVYVGEVGYQTDLFSGGSEQVVVPTPWKIPGVKILGSGGLK
;
A
#
# COMPACT_ATOMS: atom_id res chain seq x y z
N MET A 1 26.66 4.41 -0.89
CA MET A 1 26.82 3.30 -1.85
C MET A 1 25.56 2.42 -1.96
N LEU A 2 24.74 2.29 -0.92
CA LEU A 2 23.57 1.41 -0.86
C LEU A 2 22.41 1.75 -1.83
N HIS A 3 22.32 2.99 -2.30
CA HIS A 3 21.28 3.50 -3.21
C HIS A 3 21.18 2.85 -4.58
N HIS A 4 22.28 2.28 -5.05
CA HIS A 4 22.33 1.65 -6.36
C HIS A 4 21.99 0.17 -6.28
N SER A 5 21.27 -0.24 -5.23
CA SER A 5 20.84 -1.62 -5.04
C SER A 5 19.36 -1.73 -4.69
N GLN A 6 18.78 -2.89 -4.97
CA GLN A 6 17.39 -3.24 -4.72
C GLN A 6 17.32 -4.51 -3.88
N ALA A 7 16.48 -4.48 -2.85
CA ALA A 7 16.16 -5.66 -2.07
C ALA A 7 15.04 -6.46 -2.74
N MET A 8 15.22 -7.78 -2.84
CA MET A 8 14.25 -8.71 -3.44
C MET A 8 14.14 -9.99 -2.62
N SER A 9 12.95 -10.60 -2.64
CA SER A 9 12.76 -11.94 -2.07
C SER A 9 13.55 -12.95 -2.89
N LEU A 10 14.06 -14.00 -2.24
CA LEU A 10 14.73 -15.11 -2.92
C LEU A 10 13.85 -15.75 -4.02
N ASP A 11 12.53 -15.77 -3.81
CA ASP A 11 11.57 -16.34 -4.76
C ASP A 11 11.39 -15.53 -6.03
N ASP A 12 11.69 -14.23 -5.97
CA ASP A 12 11.54 -13.27 -7.08
C ASP A 12 12.80 -13.18 -7.97
N ILE A 13 13.82 -13.99 -7.66
CA ILE A 13 15.09 -14.07 -8.40
C ILE A 13 14.96 -15.04 -9.57
N TYR A 14 15.47 -14.61 -10.72
CA TYR A 14 15.59 -15.36 -11.97
C TYR A 14 17.03 -15.41 -12.49
N LEU A 15 17.25 -16.19 -13.55
CA LEU A 15 18.58 -16.46 -14.11
C LEU A 15 19.36 -15.18 -14.46
N GLU A 16 18.70 -14.18 -15.03
CA GLU A 16 19.29 -12.89 -15.41
C GLU A 16 19.73 -12.03 -14.21
N ASP A 17 19.19 -12.29 -13.03
CA ASP A 17 19.49 -11.50 -11.83
C ASP A 17 20.80 -11.95 -11.18
N ILE A 18 21.21 -13.21 -11.38
CA ILE A 18 22.35 -13.86 -10.72
C ILE A 18 23.64 -13.02 -10.78
N PRO A 19 24.05 -12.46 -11.94
CA PRO A 19 25.28 -11.67 -12.03
C PRO A 19 25.25 -10.37 -11.22
N HIS A 20 24.05 -9.89 -10.86
CA HIS A 20 23.84 -8.62 -10.17
C HIS A 20 23.70 -8.78 -8.65
N ILE A 21 23.62 -10.01 -8.15
CA ILE A 21 23.47 -10.28 -6.72
C ILE A 21 24.74 -9.89 -5.98
N ILE A 22 24.57 -9.08 -4.92
CA ILE A 22 25.61 -8.76 -3.95
C ILE A 22 25.79 -9.96 -3.02
N HIS A 23 27.03 -10.37 -2.74
CA HIS A 23 27.29 -11.43 -1.79
C HIS A 23 26.63 -11.14 -0.42
N PRO A 24 25.94 -12.11 0.21
CA PRO A 24 25.21 -11.89 1.47
C PRO A 24 26.04 -11.27 2.59
N ASP A 25 27.29 -11.70 2.78
CA ASP A 25 28.17 -11.11 3.80
C ASP A 25 28.50 -9.65 3.52
N THR A 26 28.71 -9.28 2.26
CA THR A 26 28.95 -7.89 1.85
C THR A 26 27.68 -7.06 2.07
N ALA A 27 26.53 -7.57 1.63
CA ALA A 27 25.24 -6.91 1.83
C ALA A 27 24.92 -6.71 3.32
N ALA A 28 25.19 -7.72 4.15
CA ALA A 28 25.00 -7.65 5.59
C ALA A 28 26.00 -6.68 6.24
N GLY A 29 27.26 -6.66 5.80
CA GLY A 29 28.27 -5.70 6.27
C GLY A 29 27.88 -4.25 5.96
N ASP A 30 27.45 -3.98 4.74
CA ASP A 30 27.04 -2.64 4.30
C ASP A 30 25.79 -2.13 5.07
N LEU A 31 24.92 -3.04 5.51
CA LEU A 31 23.71 -2.73 6.26
C LEU A 31 23.83 -2.90 7.77
N ALA A 32 24.96 -3.39 8.30
CA ALA A 32 25.12 -3.73 9.71
C ALA A 32 24.81 -2.54 10.64
N ALA A 33 25.15 -1.32 10.22
CA ALA A 33 24.89 -0.10 10.98
C ALA A 33 23.39 0.19 11.21
N THR A 34 22.50 -0.36 10.36
CA THR A 34 21.04 -0.21 10.50
C THR A 34 20.47 -1.01 11.67
N ALA A 35 21.17 -2.06 12.10
CA ALA A 35 20.78 -2.93 13.20
C ALA A 35 21.35 -2.49 14.55
N LEU A 36 21.95 -1.29 14.65
CA LEU A 36 22.49 -0.76 15.91
C LEU A 36 21.46 0.08 16.67
N PRO A 37 21.45 0.04 18.01
CA PRO A 37 20.58 0.90 18.81
C PRO A 37 20.93 2.38 18.62
N ASN A 38 19.92 3.25 18.77
CA ASN A 38 20.03 4.72 18.72
C ASN A 38 20.56 5.31 17.39
N ARG A 39 20.50 4.57 16.29
CA ARG A 39 20.80 5.11 14.96
C ARG A 39 19.58 5.77 14.34
N ILE A 40 19.76 7.01 13.88
CA ILE A 40 18.80 7.69 13.00
C ILE A 40 19.02 7.12 11.60
N ILE A 41 18.07 6.30 11.14
CA ILE A 41 18.12 5.67 9.83
C ILE A 41 17.50 6.65 8.84
N GLN A 42 18.31 7.14 7.90
CA GLN A 42 17.80 7.89 6.76
C GLN A 42 17.36 6.87 5.72
N GLU A 43 16.05 6.70 5.54
CA GLU A 43 15.49 5.73 4.59
C GLU A 43 15.94 6.01 3.16
N TRP A 44 16.14 7.29 2.83
CA TRP A 44 16.86 7.76 1.65
C TRP A 44 18.35 7.48 1.69
N ASN A 45 18.84 6.45 2.39
CA ASN A 45 20.19 5.88 2.29
C ASN A 45 20.19 4.36 2.17
N LEU A 46 19.02 3.74 2.12
CA LEU A 46 18.85 2.29 2.07
C LEU A 46 18.65 1.77 0.64
N PRO A 47 18.92 0.48 0.38
CA PRO A 47 18.56 -0.15 -0.88
C PRO A 47 17.07 -0.02 -1.18
N GLN A 48 16.72 0.16 -2.45
CA GLN A 48 15.32 0.28 -2.85
C GLN A 48 14.55 -0.97 -2.44
N GLY A 49 13.41 -0.77 -1.77
CA GLY A 49 12.55 -1.86 -1.32
C GLY A 49 13.01 -2.53 -0.03
N TYR A 50 14.19 -2.23 0.51
CA TYR A 50 14.69 -2.86 1.74
C TYR A 50 13.75 -2.60 2.93
N THR A 51 13.24 -1.38 3.06
CA THR A 51 12.31 -1.01 4.14
C THR A 51 11.01 -1.83 4.13
N ARG A 52 10.58 -2.36 2.97
CA ARG A 52 9.42 -3.26 2.86
C ARG A 52 9.67 -4.61 3.54
N PHE A 53 10.91 -5.08 3.56
CA PHE A 53 11.26 -6.33 4.24
C PHE A 53 11.42 -6.10 5.75
N VAL A 54 12.04 -4.97 6.13
CA VAL A 54 12.14 -4.54 7.54
C VAL A 54 10.76 -4.38 8.18
N SER A 55 9.78 -3.82 7.46
CA SER A 55 8.45 -3.55 8.01
C SER A 55 7.68 -4.81 8.44
N ARG A 56 8.05 -5.99 7.93
CA ARG A 56 7.47 -7.28 8.36
C ARG A 56 7.79 -7.59 9.82
N TYR A 57 8.91 -7.08 10.34
CA TYR A 57 9.37 -7.34 11.69
C TYR A 57 9.00 -6.24 12.69
N GLN A 58 8.57 -5.08 12.21
CA GLN A 58 8.20 -3.94 13.06
C GLN A 58 7.13 -4.26 14.12
N PRO A 59 6.07 -5.05 13.83
CA PRO A 59 5.09 -5.42 14.84
C PRO A 59 5.66 -6.18 16.05
N PHE A 60 6.73 -6.94 15.85
CA PHE A 60 7.38 -7.72 16.91
C PHE A 60 8.33 -6.86 17.76
N HIS A 61 8.74 -5.68 17.26
CA HIS A 61 9.82 -4.86 17.81
C HIS A 61 9.44 -3.40 18.05
N TRP A 62 8.17 -3.14 18.39
CA TRP A 62 7.62 -1.79 18.57
C TRP A 62 8.40 -0.90 19.56
N GLN A 63 8.95 -1.47 20.65
CA GLN A 63 9.77 -0.72 21.61
C GLN A 63 11.22 -0.49 21.14
N HIS A 64 11.68 -1.26 20.16
CA HIS A 64 13.07 -1.29 19.70
C HIS A 64 13.14 -1.44 18.18
N PRO A 65 12.82 -0.38 17.40
CA PRO A 65 12.70 -0.47 15.94
C PRO A 65 13.94 -1.02 15.21
N TRP A 66 15.13 -0.82 15.77
CA TRP A 66 16.40 -1.35 15.24
C TRP A 66 16.43 -2.90 15.21
N MET A 67 15.64 -3.58 16.05
CA MET A 67 15.55 -5.05 16.02
C MET A 67 14.84 -5.56 14.75
N ALA A 68 13.94 -4.77 14.14
CA ALA A 68 13.34 -5.13 12.86
C ALA A 68 14.37 -5.11 11.71
N TYR A 69 15.33 -4.17 11.78
CA TYR A 69 16.47 -4.13 10.86
C TYR A 69 17.43 -5.29 11.11
N ARG A 70 17.63 -5.68 12.38
CA ARG A 70 18.40 -6.87 12.73
C ARG A 70 17.81 -8.14 12.12
N ASP A 71 16.50 -8.33 12.21
CA ASP A 71 15.85 -9.51 11.64
C ASP A 71 15.90 -9.52 10.11
N ALA A 72 15.69 -8.38 9.46
CA ALA A 72 15.90 -8.26 8.01
C ALA A 72 17.37 -8.51 7.60
N LEU A 73 18.33 -8.19 8.47
CA LEU A 73 19.74 -8.51 8.26
C LEU A 73 20.00 -10.02 8.36
N GLU A 74 19.31 -10.71 9.27
CA GLU A 74 19.36 -12.18 9.35
C GLU A 74 18.74 -12.86 8.13
N ASP A 75 17.71 -12.26 7.52
CA ASP A 75 17.19 -12.74 6.23
C ASP A 75 18.22 -12.58 5.10
N ILE A 76 19.02 -11.52 5.12
CA ILE A 76 20.13 -11.34 4.17
C ILE A 76 21.20 -12.40 4.41
N LYS A 77 21.66 -12.57 5.65
CA LYS A 77 22.68 -13.57 6.02
C LYS A 77 22.25 -14.99 5.73
N SER A 78 20.96 -15.30 5.88
CA SER A 78 20.41 -16.61 5.53
C SER A 78 20.14 -16.79 4.03
N GLY A 79 20.20 -15.72 3.24
CA GLY A 79 19.98 -15.73 1.80
C GLY A 79 18.51 -15.74 1.37
N LYS A 80 17.57 -15.51 2.31
CA LYS A 80 16.14 -15.35 2.02
C LYS A 80 15.81 -13.99 1.41
N LEU A 81 16.61 -12.98 1.76
CA LEU A 81 16.56 -11.64 1.22
C LEU A 81 17.85 -11.36 0.45
N VAL A 82 17.74 -10.84 -0.75
CA VAL A 82 18.88 -10.64 -1.66
C VAL A 82 18.95 -9.18 -2.08
N LEU A 83 20.16 -8.63 -2.19
CA LEU A 83 20.38 -7.30 -2.77
C LEU A 83 20.92 -7.44 -4.20
N LEU A 84 20.28 -6.77 -5.16
CA LEU A 84 20.71 -6.70 -6.55
C LEU A 84 21.24 -5.32 -6.86
N ARG A 85 22.32 -5.23 -7.63
CA ARG A 85 22.88 -3.96 -8.13
C ARG A 85 22.09 -3.48 -9.33
N LYS A 86 21.77 -2.18 -9.39
CA LYS A 86 20.97 -1.58 -10.47
C LYS A 86 21.76 -1.14 -11.70
N ASN A 87 22.99 -0.65 -11.52
CA ASN A 87 23.72 0.08 -12.58
C ASN A 87 25.20 -0.30 -12.67
N ILE A 88 25.54 -1.59 -12.81
CA ILE A 88 26.93 -1.97 -13.07
C ILE A 88 27.02 -2.88 -14.30
N THR A 89 27.69 -2.36 -15.33
CA THR A 89 28.19 -3.12 -16.47
C THR A 89 29.45 -3.88 -16.03
N GLY A 90 29.30 -5.15 -15.65
CA GLY A 90 30.42 -6.06 -15.36
C GLY A 90 30.13 -7.14 -14.33
N HIS A 91 30.93 -8.21 -14.34
CA HIS A 91 30.89 -9.27 -13.32
C HIS A 91 31.40 -8.69 -11.99
N ALA A 92 30.57 -8.72 -10.95
CA ALA A 92 30.96 -8.24 -9.63
C ALA A 92 31.97 -9.21 -8.98
N ILE A 93 33.18 -8.72 -8.69
CA ILE A 93 34.22 -9.47 -7.94
C ILE A 93 33.72 -9.93 -6.54
N SER A 94 32.65 -9.31 -6.04
CA SER A 94 32.00 -9.58 -4.75
C SER A 94 30.54 -10.04 -4.91
N GLY A 95 30.22 -10.75 -5.99
CA GLY A 95 28.91 -11.34 -6.25
C GLY A 95 28.80 -12.79 -5.76
N VAL A 96 27.80 -13.52 -6.27
CA VAL A 96 27.54 -14.93 -5.93
C VAL A 96 28.24 -15.94 -6.83
N LEU A 97 28.95 -15.45 -7.85
CA LEU A 97 29.72 -16.25 -8.79
C LEU A 97 31.22 -16.10 -8.54
N THR A 98 31.96 -17.16 -8.81
CA THR A 98 33.41 -17.18 -8.91
C THR A 98 33.86 -16.54 -10.23
N THR A 99 35.17 -16.32 -10.38
CA THR A 99 35.74 -15.80 -11.65
C THR A 99 35.57 -16.76 -12.82
N SER A 100 35.37 -18.07 -12.57
CA SER A 100 35.05 -19.06 -13.61
C SER A 100 33.57 -19.08 -13.99
N GLY A 101 32.71 -18.37 -13.26
CA GLY A 101 31.27 -18.34 -13.49
C GLY A 101 30.48 -19.38 -12.69
N ASP A 102 31.13 -20.17 -11.84
CA ASP A 102 30.47 -21.13 -10.95
C ASP A 102 29.92 -20.45 -9.70
N LEU A 103 28.85 -21.00 -9.10
CA LEU A 103 28.36 -20.53 -7.80
C LEU A 103 29.45 -20.68 -6.73
N ARG A 104 29.55 -19.67 -5.86
CA ARG A 104 30.48 -19.76 -4.73
C ARG A 104 29.96 -20.75 -3.68
N ASN A 105 30.89 -21.40 -2.99
CA ASN A 105 30.61 -22.43 -1.98
C ASN A 105 30.32 -21.84 -0.58
N ASP A 106 30.60 -20.56 -0.38
CA ASP A 106 30.37 -19.81 0.86
C ASP A 106 28.97 -19.18 0.92
N LEU A 107 28.10 -19.48 -0.06
CA LEU A 107 26.75 -18.95 -0.08
C LEU A 107 25.85 -19.61 1.00
N PRO A 108 24.94 -18.84 1.62
CA PRO A 108 23.92 -19.39 2.51
C PRO A 108 23.08 -20.46 1.81
N LEU A 109 22.69 -21.50 2.56
CA LEU A 109 22.03 -22.69 2.02
C LEU A 109 20.80 -22.37 1.15
N PHE A 110 19.91 -21.48 1.62
CA PHE A 110 18.68 -21.13 0.90
C PHE A 110 19.01 -20.49 -0.46
N LEU A 111 19.97 -19.56 -0.47
CA LEU A 111 20.41 -18.89 -1.70
C LEU A 111 21.09 -19.88 -2.64
N HIS A 112 22.02 -20.69 -2.14
CA HIS A 112 22.74 -21.68 -2.94
C HIS A 112 21.78 -22.65 -3.64
N ILE A 113 20.81 -23.21 -2.92
CA ILE A 113 19.80 -24.12 -3.49
C ILE A 113 18.99 -23.44 -4.59
N ARG A 114 18.48 -22.23 -4.34
CA ARG A 114 17.67 -21.50 -5.33
C ARG A 114 18.47 -21.19 -6.59
N LEU A 115 19.68 -20.65 -6.45
CA LEU A 115 20.52 -20.29 -7.60
C LEU A 115 20.91 -21.52 -8.41
N SER A 116 21.25 -22.63 -7.74
CA SER A 116 21.54 -23.91 -8.39
C SER A 116 20.33 -24.39 -9.20
N HIS A 117 19.13 -24.29 -8.64
CA HIS A 117 17.89 -24.63 -9.35
C HIS A 117 17.64 -23.73 -10.57
N LEU A 118 17.83 -22.41 -10.45
CA LEU A 118 17.67 -21.47 -11.57
C LEU A 118 18.65 -21.75 -12.71
N LEU A 119 19.92 -22.02 -12.39
CA LEU A 119 20.95 -22.37 -13.37
C LEU A 119 20.67 -23.71 -14.04
N PHE A 120 20.32 -24.73 -13.25
CA PHE A 120 20.01 -26.06 -13.76
C PHE A 120 18.79 -26.06 -14.68
N ARG A 121 17.74 -25.32 -14.30
CA ARG A 121 16.47 -25.25 -15.04
C ARG A 121 16.43 -24.14 -16.09
N GLN A 122 17.47 -23.30 -16.17
CA GLN A 122 17.55 -22.15 -17.08
C GLN A 122 16.32 -21.22 -16.96
N LEU A 123 15.87 -20.97 -15.73
CA LEU A 123 14.62 -20.25 -15.45
C LEU A 123 14.80 -18.74 -15.60
N LYS A 124 14.34 -18.22 -16.74
CA LYS A 124 14.27 -16.79 -17.03
C LYS A 124 12.98 -16.17 -16.49
N ARG A 125 12.98 -14.85 -16.27
CA ARG A 125 11.78 -14.12 -15.86
C ARG A 125 10.69 -14.28 -16.93
N PRO A 126 9.41 -14.51 -16.55
CA PRO A 126 8.32 -14.58 -17.50
C PRO A 126 8.16 -13.27 -18.26
N GLU A 127 8.29 -13.29 -19.59
CA GLU A 127 7.99 -12.14 -20.44
C GLU A 127 6.48 -12.02 -20.63
N TYR A 128 5.84 -11.13 -19.86
CA TYR A 128 4.47 -10.73 -20.12
C TYR A 128 4.43 -9.81 -21.35
N HIS A 129 4.11 -10.37 -22.51
CA HIS A 129 3.82 -9.58 -23.70
C HIS A 129 2.47 -8.88 -23.53
N VAL A 130 2.50 -7.61 -23.13
CA VAL A 130 1.35 -6.73 -23.32
C VAL A 130 1.22 -6.47 -24.82
N ARG A 131 0.16 -7.02 -25.43
CA ARG A 131 -0.21 -6.75 -26.83
C ARG A 131 -0.33 -5.22 -27.02
N PRO A 132 0.43 -4.59 -27.92
CA PRO A 132 0.30 -3.15 -28.13
C PRO A 132 -1.10 -2.83 -28.67
N ALA A 133 -1.83 -1.98 -27.96
CA ALA A 133 -3.03 -1.36 -28.50
C ALA A 133 -2.62 -0.42 -29.65
N ALA A 134 -3.44 -0.37 -30.71
CA ALA A 134 -3.26 0.47 -31.88
C ALA A 134 -2.99 1.95 -31.52
N PRO A 135 -2.24 2.71 -32.34
CA PRO A 135 -1.75 4.03 -31.96
C PRO A 135 -2.91 5.03 -31.77
N ALA A 136 -3.18 5.37 -30.52
CA ALA A 136 -4.03 6.49 -30.15
C ALA A 136 -3.19 7.78 -30.10
N GLN A 137 -3.53 8.69 -31.00
CA GLN A 137 -3.13 10.10 -31.14
C GLN A 137 -2.38 10.73 -29.94
N HIS A 138 -1.12 11.14 -30.17
CA HIS A 138 -0.24 11.88 -29.24
C HIS A 138 -0.68 13.32 -28.91
N ALA A 139 -1.92 13.71 -29.18
CA ALA A 139 -2.48 14.99 -28.73
C ALA A 139 -3.04 14.93 -27.30
N GLN A 140 -3.36 13.73 -26.79
CA GLN A 140 -3.89 13.56 -25.42
C GLN A 140 -2.84 13.77 -24.33
N ALA A 141 -1.56 13.43 -24.59
CA ALA A 141 -0.51 13.39 -23.57
C ALA A 141 -0.20 14.77 -22.94
N ALA A 142 -0.30 15.85 -23.73
CA ALA A 142 -0.11 17.22 -23.23
C ALA A 142 -1.27 17.68 -22.33
N LYS A 143 -2.51 17.24 -22.60
CA LYS A 143 -3.69 17.51 -21.76
C LYS A 143 -3.65 16.75 -20.44
N THR A 144 -2.97 15.60 -20.39
CA THR A 144 -2.90 14.78 -19.17
C THR A 144 -2.08 15.47 -18.08
N ILE A 145 -0.98 16.14 -18.45
CA ILE A 145 -0.02 16.76 -17.51
C ILE A 145 -0.59 18.03 -16.85
N ASN A 146 -1.42 18.80 -17.55
CA ASN A 146 -2.03 20.03 -17.03
C ASN A 146 -3.53 19.88 -16.75
N SER A 147 -3.96 18.69 -16.33
CA SER A 147 -5.36 18.34 -16.05
C SER A 147 -5.79 18.62 -14.60
N LYS A 148 -7.11 18.66 -14.35
CA LYS A 148 -7.67 18.73 -12.99
C LYS A 148 -7.15 17.59 -12.09
N ALA A 149 -6.95 16.40 -12.66
CA ALA A 149 -6.45 15.25 -11.91
C ALA A 149 -5.04 15.53 -11.36
N VAL A 150 -4.13 16.05 -12.19
CA VAL A 150 -2.79 16.45 -11.75
C VAL A 150 -2.84 17.57 -10.72
N GLY A 151 -3.75 18.53 -10.89
CA GLY A 151 -4.03 19.56 -9.88
C GLY A 151 -4.37 19.00 -8.50
N ARG A 152 -5.28 18.01 -8.45
CA ARG A 152 -5.69 17.34 -7.21
C ARG A 152 -4.54 16.56 -6.57
N LEU A 153 -3.72 15.90 -7.39
CA LEU A 153 -2.52 15.19 -6.93
C LEU A 153 -1.50 16.14 -6.31
N LEU A 154 -1.30 17.31 -6.91
CA LEU A 154 -0.41 18.33 -6.36
C LEU A 154 -0.95 18.91 -5.05
N ALA A 155 -2.26 19.11 -4.92
CA ALA A 155 -2.86 19.54 -3.65
C ALA A 155 -2.64 18.49 -2.56
N ALA A 156 -2.88 17.21 -2.87
CA ALA A 156 -2.57 16.11 -1.96
C ALA A 156 -1.08 16.06 -1.59
N GLY A 157 -0.17 16.21 -2.56
CA GLY A 157 1.27 16.26 -2.34
C GLY A 157 1.71 17.46 -1.49
N GLY A 158 1.10 18.62 -1.66
CA GLY A 158 1.36 19.82 -0.86
C GLY A 158 0.93 19.66 0.59
N ILE A 159 -0.25 19.07 0.84
CA ILE A 159 -0.73 18.74 2.18
C ILE A 159 0.19 17.68 2.82
N TYR A 160 0.49 16.60 2.10
CA TYR A 160 1.33 15.51 2.59
C TYR A 160 2.73 15.97 2.99
N ASN A 161 3.36 16.80 2.18
CA ASN A 161 4.72 17.30 2.42
C ASN A 161 4.76 18.56 3.30
N GLY A 162 3.62 19.06 3.79
CA GLY A 162 3.55 20.32 4.53
C GLY A 162 4.01 21.55 3.72
N ASN A 163 4.03 21.44 2.39
CA ASN A 163 4.49 22.46 1.45
C ASN A 163 3.38 22.82 0.46
N ILE A 164 2.28 23.37 1.00
CA ILE A 164 1.11 23.77 0.20
C ILE A 164 1.54 24.76 -0.88
N GLU A 165 2.31 25.78 -0.51
CA GLU A 165 2.67 26.89 -1.38
C GLU A 165 3.54 26.47 -2.58
N GLY A 166 4.54 25.60 -2.37
CA GLY A 166 5.38 25.09 -3.47
C GLY A 166 4.65 24.17 -4.44
N PHE A 167 3.71 23.36 -3.95
CA PHE A 167 2.89 22.51 -4.81
C PHE A 167 1.78 23.30 -5.53
N HIS A 168 1.26 24.35 -4.91
CA HIS A 168 0.34 25.30 -5.55
C HIS A 168 1.04 26.03 -6.71
N GLN A 169 2.26 26.51 -6.50
CA GLN A 169 3.08 27.12 -7.55
C GLN A 169 3.36 26.13 -8.69
N THR A 170 3.66 24.87 -8.38
CA THR A 170 3.81 23.82 -9.39
C THR A 170 2.52 23.64 -10.21
N ALA A 171 1.35 23.63 -9.58
CA ALA A 171 0.07 23.55 -10.29
C ALA A 171 -0.17 24.76 -11.20
N GLN A 172 0.20 25.97 -10.75
CA GLN A 172 0.14 27.20 -11.55
C GLN A 172 1.09 27.16 -12.75
N GLN A 173 2.31 26.67 -12.56
CA GLN A 173 3.32 26.54 -13.63
C GLN A 173 2.93 25.50 -14.69
N LEU A 174 2.27 24.41 -14.29
CA LEU A 174 1.71 23.44 -15.24
C LEU A 174 0.56 24.03 -16.06
N GLY A 175 -0.17 25.01 -15.52
CA GLY A 175 -1.26 25.70 -16.20
C GLY A 175 -2.43 24.77 -16.55
N GLY A 176 -3.18 25.12 -17.60
CA GLY A 176 -4.35 24.35 -18.01
C GLY A 176 -5.42 24.27 -16.92
N ASP A 177 -5.92 23.07 -16.67
CA ASP A 177 -6.93 22.76 -15.65
C ASP A 177 -6.31 22.40 -14.28
N ALA A 178 -4.98 22.27 -14.17
CA ALA A 178 -4.31 21.87 -12.94
C ALA A 178 -4.54 22.85 -11.77
N PRO A 179 -4.49 24.19 -11.93
CA PRO A 179 -4.82 25.11 -10.85
C PRO A 179 -6.25 24.95 -10.33
N ALA A 180 -7.22 24.75 -11.25
CA ALA A 180 -8.61 24.53 -10.87
C ALA A 180 -8.80 23.20 -10.13
N GLY A 181 -8.11 22.14 -10.54
CA GLY A 181 -8.09 20.86 -9.82
C GLY A 181 -7.46 20.95 -8.43
N TYR A 182 -6.39 21.74 -8.30
CA TYR A 182 -5.71 22.02 -7.04
C TYR A 182 -6.64 22.76 -6.07
N ASN A 183 -7.22 23.88 -6.52
CA ASN A 183 -8.14 24.69 -5.72
C ASN A 183 -9.41 23.92 -5.34
N GLN A 184 -9.92 23.04 -6.19
CA GLN A 184 -11.04 22.15 -5.84
C GLN A 184 -10.79 21.31 -4.59
N VAL A 185 -9.54 20.92 -4.32
CA VAL A 185 -9.18 20.19 -3.10
C VAL A 185 -9.02 21.15 -1.92
N MET A 186 -8.37 22.28 -2.13
CA MET A 186 -8.04 23.24 -1.06
C MET A 186 -9.23 24.07 -0.58
N ASP A 187 -10.16 24.43 -1.47
CA ASP A 187 -11.32 25.28 -1.16
C ASP A 187 -12.48 24.48 -0.57
N ASN A 188 -12.46 23.16 -0.72
CA ASN A 188 -13.54 22.30 -0.25
C ASN A 188 -13.33 21.92 1.23
N LYS A 189 -13.88 22.75 2.12
CA LYS A 189 -13.79 22.62 3.60
C LYS A 189 -14.29 21.29 4.19
N GLY A 190 -14.85 20.39 3.37
CA GLY A 190 -15.33 19.06 3.78
C GLY A 190 -14.78 17.89 2.96
N LEU A 191 -13.73 18.08 2.15
CA LEU A 191 -13.19 17.04 1.23
C LEU A 191 -11.69 16.79 1.40
N ILE A 192 -11.15 16.96 2.62
CA ILE A 192 -9.73 16.73 2.97
C ILE A 192 -9.36 15.22 2.96
N ILE A 193 -10.23 14.33 2.49
CA ILE A 193 -9.93 12.88 2.37
C ILE A 193 -9.23 12.54 1.04
N ALA A 194 -9.12 13.48 0.09
CA ALA A 194 -8.43 13.24 -1.18
C ALA A 194 -6.89 13.17 -1.07
N GLY A 195 -6.32 13.43 0.11
CA GLY A 195 -4.88 13.33 0.39
C GLY A 195 -4.38 11.95 0.81
N ALA A 196 -5.26 11.04 1.26
CA ALA A 196 -4.86 9.71 1.75
C ALA A 196 -4.94 8.60 0.67
N SER A 197 -5.74 8.81 -0.38
CA SER A 197 -6.16 7.73 -1.28
C SER A 197 -5.33 7.51 -2.56
N VAL A 198 -4.32 8.33 -2.86
CA VAL A 198 -3.59 8.17 -4.15
C VAL A 198 -2.44 7.15 -4.10
N ALA A 199 -2.19 6.51 -2.95
CA ALA A 199 -1.14 5.49 -2.88
C ALA A 199 -1.47 4.20 -3.68
N ALA A 200 -2.76 3.92 -3.93
CA ALA A 200 -3.17 2.66 -4.55
C ALA A 200 -2.96 2.58 -6.08
N GLY A 201 -2.75 3.70 -6.77
CA GLY A 201 -2.73 3.74 -8.25
C GLY A 201 -1.38 3.50 -8.93
N LEU A 202 -0.25 3.54 -8.21
CA LEU A 202 1.09 3.51 -8.83
C LEU A 202 2.16 2.67 -8.09
N GLY A 203 1.77 1.79 -7.15
CA GLY A 203 2.72 0.81 -6.60
C GLY A 203 3.93 1.41 -5.88
N LEU A 204 3.74 2.53 -5.16
CA LEU A 204 4.76 3.11 -4.28
C LEU A 204 4.48 2.72 -2.83
N GLY A 205 5.52 2.25 -2.15
CA GLY A 205 5.45 1.46 -0.94
C GLY A 205 4.89 2.19 0.29
N ARG A 206 4.20 1.39 1.08
CA ARG A 206 3.74 1.64 2.45
C ARG A 206 4.90 2.04 3.37
N LEU A 207 4.95 3.30 3.76
CA LEU A 207 5.67 3.81 4.93
C LEU A 207 4.85 4.97 5.52
N GLY A 208 4.40 4.84 6.76
CA GLY A 208 3.80 5.94 7.51
C GLY A 208 2.44 5.69 8.18
N ALA A 209 2.26 4.62 8.94
CA ALA A 209 1.11 4.45 9.84
C ALA A 209 1.05 5.49 11.00
N ALA A 210 1.83 6.58 10.92
CA ALA A 210 1.77 7.71 11.84
C ALA A 210 1.21 8.99 11.17
N SER A 211 1.22 9.13 9.84
CA SER A 211 0.63 10.29 9.15
C SER A 211 -0.83 10.10 8.77
N GLU A 212 -1.30 8.85 8.66
CA GLU A 212 -2.72 8.49 8.47
C GLU A 212 -3.57 8.84 9.72
N LEU A 213 -2.98 8.79 10.91
CA LEU A 213 -3.71 8.97 12.19
C LEU A 213 -4.11 10.42 12.48
N ASN A 214 -3.47 11.41 11.84
CA ASN A 214 -3.78 12.83 12.03
C ASN A 214 -4.95 13.32 11.16
N ASN A 215 -5.29 12.61 10.07
CA ASN A 215 -6.34 13.01 9.13
C ASN A 215 -7.73 12.45 9.50
N LEU A 216 -7.84 11.49 10.42
CA LEU A 216 -9.13 10.98 10.91
C LEU A 216 -9.91 12.02 11.75
N HIS A 217 -9.22 13.02 12.31
CA HIS A 217 -9.87 14.19 12.92
C HIS A 217 -10.75 14.98 11.93
N VAL A 218 -10.53 14.82 10.61
CA VAL A 218 -11.33 15.49 9.57
C VAL A 218 -12.76 14.96 9.51
N LEU A 219 -12.99 13.68 9.84
CA LEU A 219 -14.32 13.09 9.85
C LEU A 219 -15.18 13.56 11.02
N GLY A 220 -14.52 13.88 12.13
CA GLY A 220 -15.17 14.37 13.33
C GLY A 220 -14.40 14.00 14.59
N LYS A 221 -15.12 13.91 15.71
CA LYS A 221 -14.53 13.69 17.03
C LYS A 221 -14.12 12.23 17.19
N VAL A 222 -12.84 11.98 17.44
CA VAL A 222 -12.35 10.65 17.84
C VAL A 222 -12.80 10.39 19.28
N GLU A 223 -13.64 9.38 19.47
CA GLU A 223 -14.14 8.98 20.80
C GLU A 223 -13.23 7.95 21.47
N GLY A 224 -12.54 7.12 20.67
CA GLY A 224 -11.65 6.09 21.19
C GLY A 224 -10.84 5.40 20.11
N GLU A 225 -9.74 4.78 20.55
CA GLU A 225 -8.87 3.93 19.74
C GLU A 225 -8.78 2.56 20.41
N TYR A 226 -8.94 1.50 19.63
CA TYR A 226 -9.14 0.14 20.09
C TYR A 226 -8.28 -0.85 19.30
N SER A 227 -8.01 -2.00 19.89
CA SER A 227 -7.21 -3.08 19.32
C SER A 227 -7.60 -4.43 19.94
N MET A 228 -7.01 -5.54 19.49
CA MET A 228 -7.24 -6.85 20.14
C MET A 228 -6.91 -6.88 21.63
N ILE A 229 -5.92 -6.08 22.08
CA ILE A 229 -5.53 -6.01 23.50
C ILE A 229 -6.23 -4.88 24.27
N LYS A 230 -6.91 -3.99 23.55
CA LYS A 230 -7.76 -2.93 24.10
C LYS A 230 -9.14 -3.01 23.43
N PRO A 231 -9.99 -3.97 23.85
CA PRO A 231 -11.29 -4.18 23.24
C PRO A 231 -12.14 -2.90 23.26
N GLY A 232 -12.85 -2.67 22.17
CA GLY A 232 -13.77 -1.55 22.03
C GLY A 232 -15.23 -1.99 21.97
N PRO A 233 -16.14 -1.09 21.57
CA PRO A 233 -17.58 -1.34 21.60
C PRO A 233 -18.09 -2.21 20.44
N LEU A 234 -17.27 -2.54 19.44
CA LEU A 234 -17.66 -3.45 18.37
C LEU A 234 -17.72 -4.92 18.86
N PRO A 235 -18.70 -5.72 18.38
CA PRO A 235 -18.66 -7.17 18.49
C PRO A 235 -17.35 -7.73 17.91
N LYS A 236 -16.90 -8.84 18.47
CA LYS A 236 -15.62 -9.47 18.11
C LYS A 236 -15.50 -9.73 16.61
N GLU A 237 -16.57 -10.20 15.98
CA GLU A 237 -16.60 -10.54 14.55
C GLU A 237 -16.39 -9.31 13.66
N LEU A 238 -16.85 -8.13 14.08
CA LEU A 238 -16.63 -6.87 13.37
C LEU A 238 -15.27 -6.25 13.72
N ALA A 239 -14.79 -6.43 14.95
CA ALA A 239 -13.44 -5.99 15.31
C ALA A 239 -12.38 -6.76 14.50
N GLU A 240 -12.56 -8.07 14.33
CA GLU A 240 -11.64 -8.94 13.58
C GLU A 240 -11.59 -8.64 12.07
N THR A 241 -12.53 -7.87 11.52
CA THR A 241 -12.42 -7.42 10.13
C THR A 241 -11.35 -6.35 9.95
N PHE A 242 -10.88 -5.72 11.03
CA PHE A 242 -9.80 -4.75 11.00
C PHE A 242 -8.44 -5.44 11.21
N SER A 243 -7.40 -4.90 10.58
CA SER A 243 -6.03 -5.38 10.74
C SER A 243 -5.63 -5.38 12.22
N SER A 244 -5.26 -6.55 12.74
CA SER A 244 -4.95 -6.75 14.17
C SER A 244 -6.05 -6.26 15.13
N GLY A 245 -7.30 -6.24 14.68
CA GLY A 245 -8.44 -5.71 15.43
C GLY A 245 -8.37 -4.22 15.73
N THR A 246 -7.55 -3.46 14.99
CA THR A 246 -7.23 -2.06 15.31
C THR A 246 -8.17 -1.11 14.57
N TYR A 247 -8.89 -0.28 15.32
CA TYR A 247 -9.82 0.71 14.76
C TYR A 247 -10.01 1.91 15.69
N LYS A 248 -10.50 3.02 15.13
CA LYS A 248 -10.98 4.19 15.87
C LYS A 248 -12.49 4.27 15.82
N GLU A 249 -13.09 4.73 16.91
CA GLU A 249 -14.49 5.17 16.95
C GLU A 249 -14.53 6.68 16.74
N ILE A 250 -15.30 7.12 15.75
CA ILE A 250 -15.40 8.52 15.34
C ILE A 250 -16.87 8.91 15.31
N THR A 251 -17.21 10.01 15.98
CA THR A 251 -18.50 10.70 15.82
C THR A 251 -18.37 11.69 14.66
N LEU A 252 -19.12 11.47 13.58
CA LEU A 252 -19.07 12.33 12.39
C LEU A 252 -19.46 13.78 12.73
N SER A 253 -18.68 14.77 12.29
CA SER A 253 -19.01 16.19 12.49
C SER A 253 -19.96 16.75 11.43
N THR A 254 -20.01 16.12 10.26
CA THR A 254 -20.84 16.54 9.12
C THR A 254 -21.45 15.32 8.43
N ASP A 255 -22.53 15.54 7.66
CA ASP A 255 -23.06 14.52 6.76
C ASP A 255 -21.96 14.08 5.78
N THR A 256 -21.65 12.79 5.78
CA THR A 256 -20.48 12.24 5.06
C THR A 256 -20.92 11.16 4.09
N SER A 257 -20.44 11.25 2.85
CA SER A 257 -20.69 10.24 1.83
C SER A 257 -19.64 9.15 1.87
N PHE A 258 -20.09 7.90 1.80
CA PHE A 258 -19.26 6.71 1.68
C PHE A 258 -19.73 5.83 0.52
N TYR A 259 -18.85 4.93 0.09
CA TYR A 259 -19.13 3.96 -0.95
C TYR A 259 -19.11 2.54 -0.41
N ARG A 260 -19.95 1.69 -0.99
CA ARG A 260 -20.01 0.26 -0.67
C ARG A 260 -20.04 -0.55 -1.95
N GLY A 261 -19.23 -1.61 -1.99
CA GLY A 261 -19.39 -2.71 -2.94
C GLY A 261 -20.47 -3.67 -2.45
N GLY A 262 -21.35 -4.11 -3.36
CA GLY A 262 -22.42 -5.04 -3.04
C GLY A 262 -23.07 -5.61 -4.29
N ILE A 263 -24.35 -5.94 -4.15
CA ILE A 263 -25.17 -6.42 -5.26
C ILE A 263 -26.26 -5.41 -5.58
N GLU A 264 -26.67 -5.41 -6.84
CA GLU A 264 -27.79 -4.61 -7.32
C GLU A 264 -29.03 -4.78 -6.41
N GLY A 265 -29.73 -3.68 -6.15
CA GLY A 265 -30.94 -3.67 -5.32
C GLY A 265 -30.71 -3.83 -3.81
N ARG A 266 -29.47 -4.00 -3.33
CA ARG A 266 -29.14 -4.06 -1.89
C ARG A 266 -28.12 -3.00 -1.49
N PRO A 267 -28.52 -1.72 -1.40
CA PRO A 267 -27.59 -0.60 -1.21
C PRO A 267 -26.95 -0.53 0.18
N LEU A 268 -27.64 -1.00 1.23
CA LEU A 268 -27.14 -0.97 2.60
C LEU A 268 -26.49 -2.30 3.03
N GLY A 269 -25.41 -2.16 3.80
CA GLY A 269 -24.66 -3.22 4.48
C GLY A 269 -23.73 -2.57 5.50
N GLN A 270 -22.89 -3.33 6.19
CA GLN A 270 -22.14 -2.79 7.34
C GLN A 270 -20.78 -2.17 6.99
N PHE A 271 -20.25 -2.48 5.80
CA PHE A 271 -18.88 -2.14 5.40
C PHE A 271 -18.89 -1.13 4.26
N PHE A 272 -18.09 -0.08 4.42
CA PHE A 272 -17.98 1.03 3.48
C PHE A 272 -16.50 1.42 3.28
N GLY A 273 -16.24 2.25 2.29
CA GLY A 273 -14.96 2.92 2.06
C GLY A 273 -15.18 4.33 1.50
N TYR A 274 -14.09 5.09 1.37
CA TYR A 274 -14.13 6.47 0.87
C TYR A 274 -14.14 6.56 -0.65
N GLU A 275 -13.69 5.49 -1.30
CA GLU A 275 -13.52 5.43 -2.74
C GLU A 275 -14.62 4.62 -3.40
N ARG A 276 -15.11 5.15 -4.53
CA ARG A 276 -16.01 4.41 -5.40
C ARG A 276 -15.31 3.16 -5.93
N PRO A 277 -15.83 1.95 -5.67
CA PRO A 277 -15.35 0.73 -6.30
C PRO A 277 -15.31 0.86 -7.83
N GLN A 278 -14.20 0.50 -8.48
CA GLN A 278 -14.03 0.65 -9.94
C GLN A 278 -14.24 -0.67 -10.71
N GLY A 279 -14.08 -1.81 -10.04
CA GLY A 279 -14.25 -3.13 -10.65
C GLY A 279 -14.28 -4.25 -9.60
N VAL A 280 -14.80 -5.41 -10.00
CA VAL A 280 -15.03 -6.52 -9.07
C VAL A 280 -13.71 -7.03 -8.47
N LEU A 281 -12.70 -7.31 -9.30
CA LEU A 281 -11.44 -7.89 -8.84
C LEU A 281 -10.67 -6.95 -7.89
N GLN A 282 -10.52 -5.66 -8.26
CA GLN A 282 -9.85 -4.66 -7.43
C GLN A 282 -10.53 -4.53 -6.06
N THR A 283 -11.85 -4.41 -6.05
CA THR A 283 -12.62 -4.29 -4.81
C THR A 283 -12.41 -5.51 -3.91
N ARG A 284 -12.35 -6.72 -4.47
CA ARG A 284 -12.10 -7.93 -3.69
C ARG A 284 -10.71 -7.98 -3.08
N ILE A 285 -9.69 -7.59 -3.84
CA ILE A 285 -8.31 -7.54 -3.35
C ILE A 285 -8.21 -6.53 -2.20
N ASP A 286 -8.63 -5.29 -2.44
CA ASP A 286 -8.44 -4.17 -1.52
C ASP A 286 -9.30 -4.26 -0.26
N LYS A 287 -10.48 -4.86 -0.36
CA LYS A 287 -11.43 -5.06 0.76
C LYS A 287 -11.41 -6.48 1.31
N ALA A 288 -10.45 -7.31 0.90
CA ALA A 288 -10.31 -8.69 1.32
C ALA A 288 -11.64 -9.51 1.21
N LEU A 289 -12.41 -9.27 0.15
CA LEU A 289 -13.72 -9.93 -0.05
C LEU A 289 -13.57 -11.24 -0.81
N LEU A 290 -13.55 -12.34 -0.08
CA LEU A 290 -13.57 -13.68 -0.67
C LEU A 290 -14.80 -13.87 -1.58
N PRO A 291 -14.68 -14.47 -2.77
CA PRO A 291 -15.85 -14.86 -3.58
C PRO A 291 -16.80 -15.80 -2.84
N LYS A 292 -16.24 -16.67 -2.00
CA LYS A 292 -16.94 -17.62 -1.15
C LYS A 292 -16.23 -17.71 0.19
N TRP A 293 -16.98 -17.60 1.27
CA TRP A 293 -16.46 -17.67 2.64
C TRP A 293 -16.15 -19.12 3.04
N PRO A 294 -15.31 -19.36 4.06
CA PRO A 294 -14.97 -20.71 4.52
C PRO A 294 -16.17 -21.57 4.93
N ASN A 295 -17.26 -20.93 5.38
CA ASN A 295 -18.53 -21.59 5.70
C ASN A 295 -19.38 -21.95 4.46
N GLY A 296 -18.88 -21.69 3.26
CA GLY A 296 -19.55 -21.98 1.99
C GLY A 296 -20.51 -20.89 1.52
N SER A 297 -20.70 -19.80 2.26
CA SER A 297 -21.57 -18.69 1.85
C SER A 297 -20.96 -17.89 0.70
N GLU A 298 -21.76 -17.52 -0.28
CA GLU A 298 -21.32 -16.68 -1.39
C GLU A 298 -21.23 -15.20 -0.98
N SER A 299 -20.25 -14.48 -1.54
CA SER A 299 -20.13 -13.02 -1.41
C SER A 299 -20.24 -12.37 -2.79
N PRO A 300 -21.44 -12.32 -3.38
CA PRO A 300 -21.64 -11.72 -4.68
C PRO A 300 -21.31 -10.23 -4.64
N LEU A 301 -20.76 -9.73 -5.74
CA LEU A 301 -20.31 -8.35 -5.90
C LEU A 301 -20.41 -7.98 -7.39
N ASP A 302 -21.36 -7.12 -7.71
CA ASP A 302 -21.63 -6.66 -9.09
C ASP A 302 -21.89 -5.16 -9.18
N SER A 303 -22.05 -4.47 -8.05
CA SER A 303 -22.47 -3.08 -8.00
C SER A 303 -21.75 -2.29 -6.91
N TYR A 304 -21.64 -0.97 -7.10
CA TYR A 304 -21.35 -0.03 -6.04
C TYR A 304 -22.59 0.78 -5.66
N HIS A 305 -22.57 1.29 -4.44
CA HIS A 305 -23.58 2.19 -3.90
C HIS A 305 -22.88 3.36 -3.21
N GLU A 306 -23.42 4.56 -3.36
CA GLU A 306 -23.01 5.78 -2.66
C GLU A 306 -24.07 6.11 -1.60
N ILE A 307 -23.65 6.23 -0.34
CA ILE A 307 -24.52 6.40 0.81
C ILE A 307 -24.04 7.62 1.61
N GLN A 308 -24.95 8.54 1.93
CA GLN A 308 -24.71 9.61 2.88
C GLN A 308 -25.14 9.17 4.28
N ILE A 309 -24.23 9.31 5.23
CA ILE A 309 -24.45 9.04 6.66
C ILE A 309 -24.46 10.39 7.39
N PRO A 310 -25.48 10.67 8.20
CA PRO A 310 -25.64 11.99 8.81
C PRO A 310 -24.59 12.26 9.91
N ALA A 311 -24.32 13.55 10.13
CA ALA A 311 -23.53 14.04 11.26
C ALA A 311 -24.07 13.49 12.60
N GLY A 312 -23.17 13.35 13.58
CA GLY A 312 -23.48 12.77 14.89
C GLY A 312 -23.50 11.23 14.91
N THR A 313 -23.37 10.58 13.75
CA THR A 313 -23.28 9.11 13.68
C THR A 313 -21.91 8.62 14.14
N LYS A 314 -21.89 7.57 14.96
CA LYS A 314 -20.67 6.84 15.30
C LYS A 314 -20.30 5.86 14.18
N VAL A 315 -19.08 5.98 13.68
CA VAL A 315 -18.49 5.09 12.69
C VAL A 315 -17.18 4.53 13.21
N TYR A 316 -16.78 3.39 12.69
CA TYR A 316 -15.54 2.73 13.09
C TYR A 316 -14.59 2.63 11.90
N VAL A 317 -13.39 3.17 12.04
CA VAL A 317 -12.46 3.33 10.91
C VAL A 317 -11.14 2.63 11.21
N GLY A 318 -10.63 1.91 10.22
CA GLY A 318 -9.35 1.21 10.33
C GLY A 318 -9.01 0.45 9.05
N GLU A 319 -7.81 -0.12 9.00
CA GLU A 319 -7.34 -0.91 7.87
C GLU A 319 -8.09 -2.24 7.78
N VAL A 320 -8.46 -2.67 6.57
CA VAL A 320 -9.06 -3.99 6.32
C VAL A 320 -8.06 -5.09 6.66
N GLY A 321 -8.50 -6.05 7.47
CA GLY A 321 -7.73 -7.23 7.85
C GLY A 321 -7.47 -8.17 6.67
N TYR A 322 -6.27 -8.75 6.67
CA TYR A 322 -5.83 -9.71 5.68
C TYR A 322 -6.66 -11.00 5.70
N GLN A 323 -7.02 -11.52 4.52
CA GLN A 323 -7.66 -12.85 4.39
C GLN A 323 -6.74 -13.87 3.71
N THR A 324 -6.19 -13.55 2.53
CA THR A 324 -5.27 -14.41 1.78
C THR A 324 -4.27 -13.61 0.93
N ASP A 325 -3.29 -14.28 0.32
CA ASP A 325 -2.25 -13.62 -0.49
C ASP A 325 -2.86 -12.82 -1.67
N LEU A 326 -3.97 -13.33 -2.23
CA LEU A 326 -4.71 -12.66 -3.30
C LEU A 326 -5.71 -11.63 -2.74
N PHE A 327 -6.31 -11.88 -1.59
CA PHE A 327 -7.28 -11.00 -0.93
C PHE A 327 -6.63 -10.36 0.29
N SER A 328 -5.62 -9.55 0.02
CA SER A 328 -4.68 -9.04 1.02
C SER A 328 -5.26 -7.93 1.88
N GLY A 329 -6.35 -7.29 1.43
CA GLY A 329 -6.97 -6.17 2.13
C GLY A 329 -6.06 -4.95 2.13
N GLY A 330 -5.98 -4.28 3.27
CA GLY A 330 -4.98 -3.24 3.47
C GLY A 330 -5.34 -1.85 2.95
N SER A 331 -6.56 -1.68 2.46
CA SER A 331 -7.20 -0.37 2.29
C SER A 331 -7.97 0.01 3.57
N GLU A 332 -8.30 1.28 3.72
CA GLU A 332 -9.14 1.73 4.85
C GLU A 332 -10.60 1.29 4.65
N GLN A 333 -11.26 0.85 5.72
CA GLN A 333 -12.70 0.61 5.75
C GLN A 333 -13.37 1.42 6.85
N VAL A 334 -14.66 1.67 6.62
CA VAL A 334 -15.57 2.26 7.57
C VAL A 334 -16.65 1.23 7.88
N VAL A 335 -16.75 0.84 9.15
CA VAL A 335 -17.79 -0.04 9.64
C VAL A 335 -18.88 0.78 10.32
N VAL A 336 -20.11 0.54 9.89
CA VAL A 336 -21.32 1.04 10.55
C VAL A 336 -22.17 -0.20 10.84
N PRO A 337 -22.36 -0.59 12.12
CA PRO A 337 -22.98 -1.88 12.43
C PRO A 337 -24.43 -2.03 11.98
N THR A 338 -25.23 -0.96 12.03
CA THR A 338 -26.66 -1.01 11.66
C THR A 338 -27.12 0.25 10.92
N PRO A 339 -26.57 0.57 9.73
CA PRO A 339 -26.86 1.82 9.03
C PRO A 339 -28.33 1.97 8.64
N TRP A 340 -29.02 0.86 8.39
CA TRP A 340 -30.48 0.85 8.12
C TRP A 340 -31.35 1.27 9.31
N LYS A 341 -30.80 1.37 10.53
CA LYS A 341 -31.51 1.87 11.72
C LYS A 341 -31.24 3.35 11.99
N ILE A 342 -30.37 4.00 11.23
CA ILE A 342 -29.94 5.38 11.47
C ILE A 342 -30.89 6.33 10.72
N PRO A 343 -31.65 7.18 11.42
CA PRO A 343 -32.51 8.17 10.77
C PRO A 343 -31.66 9.14 9.94
N GLY A 344 -32.08 9.44 8.71
CA GLY A 344 -31.41 10.42 7.85
C GLY A 344 -30.33 9.85 6.91
N VAL A 345 -30.07 8.54 6.94
CA VAL A 345 -29.23 7.90 5.92
C VAL A 345 -29.89 8.01 4.54
N LYS A 346 -29.13 8.44 3.53
CA LYS A 346 -29.60 8.60 2.15
C LYS A 346 -28.77 7.77 1.19
N ILE A 347 -29.44 7.15 0.22
CA ILE A 347 -28.77 6.49 -0.91
C ILE A 347 -28.65 7.55 -2.01
N LEU A 348 -27.43 7.94 -2.35
CA LEU A 348 -27.15 9.00 -3.32
C LEU A 348 -27.03 8.47 -4.74
N GLY A 349 -26.58 7.23 -4.92
CA GLY A 349 -26.39 6.65 -6.23
C GLY A 349 -25.98 5.18 -6.19
N SER A 350 -26.03 4.52 -7.34
CA SER A 350 -25.56 3.14 -7.52
C SER A 350 -25.13 2.92 -8.97
N GLY A 351 -24.30 1.93 -9.21
CA GLY A 351 -23.92 1.53 -10.57
C GLY A 351 -23.21 0.19 -10.62
N GLY A 352 -23.21 -0.43 -11.80
CA GLY A 352 -22.53 -1.71 -12.01
C GLY A 352 -21.01 -1.59 -11.94
N LEU A 353 -20.38 -2.68 -11.51
CA LEU A 353 -18.94 -2.88 -11.53
C LEU A 353 -18.52 -3.66 -12.78
N LYS A 354 -17.36 -3.30 -13.31
CA LYS A 354 -16.75 -3.97 -14.46
C LYS A 354 -15.95 -5.20 -14.06
#